data_AF-A0A194X0C3-F1
#
_entry.id   AF-A0A194X0C3-F1
#
_cell.length_a   1.000
_cell.length_b   1.000
_cell.length_c   1.000
_cell.angle_alpha   90.00
_cell.angle_beta   90.00
_cell.angle_gamma   90.00
#
_symmetry.space_group_name_H-M   'P 1'
#
loop_
_entity.id
_entity.type
_entity.pdbx_description
1 polymer ?
#
loop_
_entity_poly.entity_id
_entity_poly.type
_entity_poly.pdbx_seq_one_letter_code
_entity_poly.pdbx_strand_id
1 'polypeptide(L)'
;MAPGKASKAPPTDGRTWSQSLSILAVVVALLSVVYYYLDSHLDWFYILSPPELHDLSLRAIAAHGNDTRSVVTYIADELHGKFPGGYINLDQEWIFNNAGGAMGAMYIIHASITEYLIIFGTTVGTEGHSGRHTADDYFHIIRGTQLAYTPGDFEPEIYPQGSVHHLRRGTVKQYKMDEACFALEYARGWIPPMLFFGFADGLTSTLDIPTLWRTTWVTGREMISNLLRGKL
;
A
#
# COMPACT_ATOMS: atom_id res chain seq x y z
N MET A 1 57.83 54.09 21.50
CA MET A 1 56.44 53.64 21.72
C MET A 1 55.75 53.56 20.37
N ALA A 2 55.48 52.35 19.88
CA ALA A 2 54.66 52.13 18.68
C ALA A 2 53.36 51.44 19.14
N PRO A 3 52.17 51.85 18.67
CA PRO A 3 50.91 51.28 19.12
C PRO A 3 50.66 49.92 18.44
N GLY A 4 50.29 48.92 19.24
CA GLY A 4 49.95 47.58 18.77
C GLY A 4 48.69 47.58 17.91
N LYS A 5 48.72 46.85 16.79
CA LYS A 5 47.56 46.62 15.91
C LYS A 5 46.55 45.71 16.63
N ALA A 6 45.33 46.20 16.80
CA ALA A 6 44.21 45.39 17.26
C ALA A 6 43.81 44.34 16.21
N SER A 7 43.79 43.07 16.60
CA SER A 7 43.22 41.97 15.83
C SER A 7 41.70 42.13 15.75
N LYS A 8 41.15 42.24 14.54
CA LYS A 8 39.69 42.19 14.32
C LYS A 8 39.22 40.73 14.38
N ALA A 9 38.32 40.42 15.31
CA ALA A 9 37.63 39.14 15.36
C ALA A 9 36.84 38.90 14.05
N PRO A 10 36.79 37.67 13.54
CA PRO A 10 36.02 37.36 12.33
C PRO A 10 34.52 37.57 12.57
N PRO A 11 33.74 37.95 11.54
CA PRO A 11 32.31 38.15 11.68
C PRO A 11 31.62 36.82 12.02
N THR A 12 30.69 36.87 12.97
CA THR A 12 29.96 35.73 13.50
C THR A 12 28.94 35.16 12.48
N ASP A 13 29.07 33.87 12.18
CA ASP A 13 28.22 33.03 11.30
C ASP A 13 26.71 32.92 11.67
N GLY A 14 26.21 33.68 12.65
CA GLY A 14 24.82 33.53 13.14
C GLY A 14 23.72 33.99 12.17
N ARG A 15 24.06 34.83 11.18
CA ARG A 15 23.08 35.40 10.23
C ARG A 15 22.69 34.42 9.13
N THR A 16 23.61 33.55 8.71
CA THR A 16 23.36 32.52 7.68
C THR A 16 22.53 31.37 8.24
N TRP A 17 22.80 30.97 9.48
CA TRP A 17 22.05 29.90 10.16
C TRP A 17 20.57 30.25 10.39
N SER A 18 20.28 31.46 10.88
CA SER A 18 18.90 31.93 11.08
C SER A 18 18.13 32.10 9.77
N GLN A 19 18.80 32.53 8.70
CA GLN A 19 18.23 32.59 7.36
C GLN A 19 17.92 31.19 6.80
N SER A 20 18.84 30.24 6.93
CA SER A 20 18.63 28.84 6.51
C SER A 20 17.49 28.18 7.27
N LEU A 21 17.40 28.39 8.59
CA LEU A 21 16.29 27.90 9.40
C LEU A 21 14.95 28.53 8.99
N SER A 22 14.94 29.82 8.66
CA SER A 22 13.74 30.51 8.20
C SER A 22 13.29 29.99 6.83
N ILE A 23 14.22 29.78 5.89
CA ILE A 23 13.93 29.18 4.58
C ILE A 23 13.37 27.77 4.76
N LEU A 24 14.01 26.94 5.59
CA LEU A 24 13.53 25.60 5.90
C LEU A 24 12.12 25.62 6.49
N ALA A 25 11.86 26.50 7.46
CA ALA A 25 10.54 26.64 8.08
C ALA A 25 9.47 27.02 7.05
N VAL A 26 9.77 27.95 6.14
CA VAL A 26 8.85 28.33 5.05
C VAL A 26 8.61 27.18 4.09
N VAL A 27 9.67 26.46 3.67
CA VAL A 27 9.55 25.30 2.78
C VAL A 27 8.70 24.21 3.43
N VAL A 28 8.96 23.88 4.70
CA VAL A 28 8.17 22.89 5.44
C VAL A 28 6.72 23.33 5.58
N ALA A 29 6.46 24.60 5.87
CA ALA A 29 5.10 25.13 5.96
C ALA A 29 4.36 25.00 4.62
N LEU A 30 5.00 25.41 3.51
CA LEU A 30 4.41 25.31 2.17
C LEU A 30 4.15 23.85 1.77
N LEU A 31 5.12 22.95 1.97
CA LEU A 31 4.95 21.53 1.69
C LEU A 31 3.86 20.91 2.57
N SER A 32 3.75 21.33 3.82
CA SER A 32 2.68 20.87 4.73
C SER A 32 1.31 21.32 4.22
N VAL A 33 1.15 22.57 3.80
CA VAL A 33 -0.11 23.08 3.24
C VAL A 33 -0.50 22.28 1.98
N VAL A 34 0.44 22.06 1.06
CA VAL A 34 0.20 21.25 -0.14
C VAL A 34 -0.16 19.82 0.23
N TYR A 35 0.56 19.21 1.18
CA TYR A 35 0.27 17.85 1.65
C TYR A 35 -1.13 17.75 2.24
N TYR A 36 -1.50 18.59 3.19
CA TYR A 36 -2.84 18.56 3.81
C TYR A 36 -3.96 18.84 2.80
N TYR A 37 -3.71 19.71 1.81
CA TYR A 37 -4.65 19.94 0.72
C TYR A 37 -4.84 18.68 -0.13
N LEU A 38 -3.77 18.03 -0.57
CA LEU A 38 -3.87 16.79 -1.36
C LEU A 38 -4.44 15.63 -0.53
N ASP A 39 -4.05 15.50 0.74
CA ASP A 39 -4.53 14.45 1.64
C ASP A 39 -6.03 14.54 1.90
N SER A 40 -6.56 15.78 2.01
CA SER A 40 -8.01 16.02 2.16
C SER A 40 -8.82 15.82 0.87
N HIS A 41 -8.16 15.69 -0.28
CA HIS A 41 -8.78 15.51 -1.60
C HIS A 41 -8.25 14.27 -2.32
N LEU A 42 -7.86 13.23 -1.56
CA LEU A 42 -7.35 11.99 -2.13
C LEU A 42 -8.37 11.31 -3.05
N ASP A 43 -9.67 11.54 -2.81
CA ASP A 43 -10.77 11.02 -3.62
C ASP A 43 -10.74 11.48 -5.07
N TRP A 44 -10.14 12.64 -5.38
CA TRP A 44 -9.93 13.10 -6.75
C TRP A 44 -9.04 12.18 -7.56
N PHE A 45 -8.17 11.45 -6.86
CA PHE A 45 -7.21 10.56 -7.47
C PHE A 45 -7.69 9.12 -7.44
N TYR A 46 -8.94 8.80 -7.07
CA TYR A 46 -9.41 7.42 -7.06
C TYR A 46 -10.18 7.05 -8.34
N ILE A 47 -9.90 5.86 -8.90
CA ILE A 47 -10.66 5.29 -10.03
C ILE A 47 -11.44 4.05 -9.59
N LEU A 48 -11.06 3.43 -8.47
CA LEU A 48 -11.73 2.28 -7.91
C LEU A 48 -12.65 2.69 -6.77
N SER A 49 -13.66 1.86 -6.52
CA SER A 49 -14.68 2.12 -5.50
C SER A 49 -14.88 0.86 -4.65
N PRO A 50 -14.75 0.92 -3.30
CA PRO A 50 -14.90 -0.26 -2.46
C PRO A 50 -16.24 -0.99 -2.63
N PRO A 51 -17.40 -0.31 -2.71
CA PRO A 51 -18.67 -1.00 -2.99
C PRO A 51 -18.69 -1.73 -4.33
N GLU A 52 -18.09 -1.16 -5.38
CA GLU A 52 -18.06 -1.80 -6.70
C GLU A 52 -17.11 -3.00 -6.73
N LEU A 53 -15.96 -2.91 -6.05
CA LEU A 53 -15.03 -4.04 -5.90
C LEU A 53 -15.65 -5.17 -5.07
N HIS A 54 -16.47 -4.83 -4.07
CA HIS A 54 -17.20 -5.82 -3.31
C HIS A 54 -18.25 -6.55 -4.17
N ASP A 55 -19.07 -5.80 -4.92
CA ASP A 55 -20.02 -6.37 -5.87
C ASP A 55 -19.33 -7.27 -6.91
N LEU A 56 -18.23 -6.78 -7.50
CA LEU A 56 -17.44 -7.55 -8.45
C LEU A 56 -16.92 -8.86 -7.85
N SER A 57 -16.39 -8.80 -6.63
CA SER A 57 -15.91 -9.98 -5.91
C SER A 57 -17.05 -11.00 -5.70
N LEU A 58 -18.24 -10.54 -5.29
CA LEU A 58 -19.40 -11.41 -5.10
C LEU A 58 -19.86 -12.05 -6.42
N ARG A 59 -19.90 -11.30 -7.52
CA ARG A 59 -20.24 -11.85 -8.85
C ARG A 59 -19.23 -12.89 -9.32
N ALA A 60 -17.93 -12.63 -9.12
CA ALA A 60 -16.87 -13.58 -9.47
C ALA A 60 -17.00 -14.89 -8.68
N ILE A 61 -17.24 -14.79 -7.37
CA ILE A 61 -17.50 -15.96 -6.50
C ILE A 61 -18.78 -16.69 -6.94
N ALA A 62 -19.85 -15.98 -7.26
CA ALA A 62 -21.09 -16.60 -7.72
C ALA A 62 -20.91 -17.36 -9.05
N ALA A 63 -20.06 -16.86 -9.95
CA ALA A 63 -19.79 -17.48 -11.25
C ALA A 63 -18.84 -18.69 -11.16
N HIS A 64 -17.87 -18.68 -10.23
CA HIS A 64 -16.75 -19.62 -10.23
C HIS A 64 -16.50 -20.36 -8.91
N GLY A 65 -17.25 -20.02 -7.86
CA GLY A 65 -17.17 -20.65 -6.54
C GLY A 65 -15.75 -20.59 -5.96
N ASN A 66 -15.20 -21.77 -5.65
CA ASN A 66 -13.87 -21.91 -5.05
C ASN A 66 -12.73 -22.07 -6.07
N ASP A 67 -12.99 -21.97 -7.37
CA ASP A 67 -11.93 -21.90 -8.37
C ASP A 67 -11.29 -20.51 -8.37
N THR A 68 -10.29 -20.34 -7.50
CA THR A 68 -9.56 -19.07 -7.34
C THR A 68 -8.98 -18.55 -8.64
N ARG A 69 -8.52 -19.43 -9.54
CA ARG A 69 -7.94 -18.99 -10.82
C ARG A 69 -9.01 -18.31 -11.67
N SER A 70 -10.16 -18.96 -11.83
CA SER A 70 -11.28 -18.38 -12.59
C SER A 70 -11.86 -17.13 -11.94
N VAL A 71 -11.96 -17.08 -10.61
CA VAL A 71 -12.37 -15.88 -9.87
C VAL A 71 -11.42 -14.70 -10.15
N VAL A 72 -10.10 -14.93 -10.06
CA VAL A 72 -9.09 -13.87 -10.32
C VAL A 72 -9.14 -13.41 -11.78
N THR A 73 -9.23 -14.34 -12.74
CA THR A 73 -9.35 -13.98 -14.17
C THR A 73 -10.62 -13.17 -14.42
N TYR A 74 -11.77 -13.57 -13.88
CA TYR A 74 -13.03 -12.84 -14.01
C TYR A 74 -12.91 -11.39 -13.51
N ILE A 75 -12.31 -11.21 -12.32
CA ILE A 75 -12.09 -9.88 -11.74
C ILE A 75 -11.21 -9.01 -12.64
N ALA A 76 -10.07 -9.55 -13.09
CA ALA A 76 -9.13 -8.80 -13.94
C ALA A 76 -9.75 -8.41 -15.29
N ASP A 77 -10.49 -9.31 -15.93
CA ASP A 77 -11.13 -9.08 -17.23
C ASP A 77 -12.25 -8.03 -17.13
N GLU A 78 -13.10 -8.11 -16.11
CA GLU A 78 -14.18 -7.12 -15.87
C GLU A 78 -13.61 -5.73 -15.59
N LEU A 79 -12.56 -5.62 -14.77
CA LEU A 79 -11.88 -4.36 -14.51
C LEU A 79 -11.24 -3.80 -15.77
N HIS A 80 -10.59 -4.64 -16.57
CA HIS A 80 -10.00 -4.22 -17.84
C HIS A 80 -11.04 -3.67 -18.81
N GLY A 81 -12.21 -4.31 -18.89
CA GLY A 81 -13.34 -3.83 -19.68
C GLY A 81 -13.90 -2.49 -19.18
N LYS A 82 -13.97 -2.30 -17.86
CA LYS A 82 -14.48 -1.07 -17.23
C LYS A 82 -13.50 0.11 -17.34
N PHE A 83 -12.20 -0.15 -17.26
CA PHE A 83 -11.15 0.87 -17.25
C PHE A 83 -10.23 0.77 -18.47
N PRO A 84 -10.72 1.08 -19.68
CA PRO A 84 -9.88 1.11 -20.87
C PRO A 84 -8.81 2.21 -20.70
N GLY A 85 -7.56 1.90 -21.06
CA GLY A 85 -6.44 2.84 -20.91
C GLY A 85 -5.15 2.23 -20.34
N GLY A 86 -5.16 0.92 -20.03
CA GLY A 86 -3.98 0.20 -19.55
C GLY A 86 -3.71 0.39 -18.05
N TYR A 87 -4.71 0.82 -17.28
CA TYR A 87 -4.63 0.92 -15.81
C TYR A 87 -4.64 -0.44 -15.12
N ILE A 88 -5.11 -1.48 -15.82
CA ILE A 88 -5.26 -2.84 -15.32
C ILE A 88 -4.19 -3.71 -15.97
N ASN A 89 -3.32 -4.27 -15.14
CA ASN A 89 -2.32 -5.24 -15.53
C ASN A 89 -2.96 -6.62 -15.65
N LEU A 90 -3.01 -7.20 -16.84
CA LEU A 90 -3.53 -8.54 -17.10
C LEU A 90 -2.47 -9.63 -16.98
N ASP A 91 -1.19 -9.27 -16.90
CA ASP A 91 -0.11 -10.23 -16.72
C ASP A 91 -0.07 -10.67 -15.25
N GLN A 92 -0.52 -11.90 -14.99
CA GLN A 92 -0.60 -12.51 -13.66
C GLN A 92 0.79 -12.87 -13.11
N GLU A 93 1.66 -11.87 -12.98
CA GLU A 93 3.00 -11.99 -12.41
C GLU A 93 2.90 -12.17 -10.88
N TRP A 94 2.72 -13.42 -10.44
CA TRP A 94 2.68 -13.78 -9.02
C TRP A 94 4.06 -13.66 -8.35
N ILE A 95 4.10 -12.98 -7.20
CA ILE A 95 5.33 -12.70 -6.45
C ILE A 95 5.10 -13.02 -4.98
N PHE A 96 6.04 -13.67 -4.30
CA PHE A 96 5.96 -13.83 -2.85
C PHE A 96 6.02 -12.48 -2.14
N ASN A 97 5.24 -12.35 -1.08
CA ASN A 97 5.19 -11.16 -0.24
C ASN A 97 5.39 -11.58 1.22
N ASN A 98 6.42 -11.03 1.86
CA ASN A 98 6.75 -11.25 3.26
C ASN A 98 6.72 -9.91 3.99
N ALA A 99 5.81 -9.75 4.94
CA ALA A 99 5.67 -8.52 5.73
C ALA A 99 4.94 -8.78 7.05
N GLY A 100 5.38 -8.14 8.13
CA GLY A 100 4.76 -8.24 9.45
C GLY A 100 4.78 -9.64 10.06
N GLY A 101 5.72 -10.49 9.66
CA GLY A 101 5.78 -11.91 10.03
C GLY A 101 4.89 -12.82 9.19
N ALA A 102 4.01 -12.27 8.35
CA ALA A 102 3.18 -13.03 7.45
C ALA A 102 3.87 -13.26 6.10
N MET A 103 3.43 -14.31 5.41
CA MET A 103 3.88 -14.70 4.08
C MET A 103 2.70 -15.11 3.23
N GLY A 104 2.62 -14.54 2.03
CA GLY A 104 1.67 -14.92 1.00
C GLY A 104 2.26 -14.72 -0.39
N ALA A 105 1.42 -14.84 -1.41
CA ALA A 105 1.74 -14.44 -2.77
C ALA A 105 0.77 -13.34 -3.21
N MET A 106 1.29 -12.41 -4.00
CA MET A 106 0.52 -11.32 -4.56
C MET A 106 0.59 -11.28 -6.08
N TYR A 107 -0.50 -10.80 -6.68
CA TYR A 107 -0.58 -10.41 -8.08
C TYR A 107 -1.09 -8.97 -8.15
N ILE A 108 -0.30 -8.08 -8.75
CA ILE A 108 -0.62 -6.65 -8.88
C ILE A 108 -1.52 -6.42 -10.10
N ILE A 109 -2.79 -6.09 -9.85
CA ILE A 109 -3.77 -5.72 -10.88
C ILE A 109 -3.65 -4.24 -11.22
N HIS A 110 -3.47 -3.38 -10.22
CA HIS A 110 -3.30 -1.93 -10.38
C HIS A 110 -2.35 -1.39 -9.31
N ALA A 111 -1.51 -0.42 -9.66
CA ALA A 111 -0.73 0.34 -8.68
C ALA A 111 -0.48 1.78 -9.16
N SER A 112 -0.69 2.74 -8.28
CA SER A 112 -0.43 4.18 -8.41
C SER A 112 0.13 4.72 -7.09
N ILE A 113 0.37 6.02 -7.00
CA ILE A 113 0.80 6.68 -5.75
C ILE A 113 -0.34 6.71 -4.73
N THR A 114 -1.61 6.71 -5.19
CA THR A 114 -2.78 6.84 -4.30
C THR A 114 -3.67 5.59 -4.18
N GLU A 115 -3.50 4.60 -5.05
CA GLU A 115 -4.26 3.35 -5.03
C GLU A 115 -3.41 2.15 -5.43
N TYR A 116 -3.67 0.99 -4.82
CA TYR A 116 -3.35 -0.29 -5.46
C TYR A 116 -4.53 -1.24 -5.38
N LEU A 117 -4.55 -2.19 -6.31
CA LEU A 117 -5.43 -3.34 -6.29
C LEU A 117 -4.57 -4.58 -6.56
N ILE A 118 -4.57 -5.51 -5.63
CA ILE A 118 -3.84 -6.77 -5.77
C ILE A 118 -4.75 -7.94 -5.43
N ILE A 119 -4.39 -9.13 -5.91
CA ILE A 119 -4.79 -10.35 -5.22
C ILE A 119 -3.70 -10.67 -4.22
N PHE A 120 -4.05 -10.87 -2.96
CA PHE A 120 -3.14 -11.40 -1.95
C PHE A 120 -3.73 -12.66 -1.34
N GLY A 121 -2.89 -13.64 -1.05
CA GLY A 121 -3.33 -14.82 -0.33
C GLY A 121 -2.25 -15.87 -0.15
N THR A 122 -2.67 -16.99 0.41
CA THR A 122 -1.81 -18.14 0.70
C THR A 122 -2.60 -19.41 0.46
N THR A 123 -1.91 -20.47 0.06
CA THR A 123 -2.49 -21.81 -0.08
C THR A 123 -2.29 -22.68 1.16
N VAL A 124 -1.48 -22.22 2.12
CA VAL A 124 -1.02 -23.01 3.28
C VAL A 124 -1.24 -22.31 4.63
N GLY A 125 -1.89 -21.15 4.61
CA GLY A 125 -2.11 -20.32 5.80
C GLY A 125 -1.00 -19.30 6.05
N THR A 126 -1.29 -18.32 6.91
CA THR A 126 -0.37 -17.26 7.34
C THR A 126 -0.90 -16.53 8.57
N GLU A 127 -0.02 -15.86 9.32
CA GLU A 127 -0.37 -15.06 10.49
C GLU A 127 0.64 -13.94 10.67
N GLY A 128 0.19 -12.75 11.05
CA GLY A 128 1.11 -11.65 11.30
C GLY A 128 0.45 -10.35 11.72
N HIS A 129 1.29 -9.32 11.78
CA HIS A 129 0.91 -7.94 12.06
C HIS A 129 0.39 -7.30 10.76
N SER A 130 -0.76 -6.62 10.80
CA SER A 130 -1.38 -6.02 9.62
C SER A 130 -0.61 -4.85 9.01
N GLY A 131 0.31 -4.26 9.77
CA GLY A 131 0.99 -3.02 9.43
C GLY A 131 0.15 -1.79 9.82
N ARG A 132 0.83 -0.65 10.01
CA ARG A 132 0.19 0.65 10.25
C ARG A 132 0.34 1.48 8.98
N HIS A 133 -0.71 1.52 8.19
CA HIS A 133 -0.65 2.08 6.84
C HIS A 133 -1.15 3.52 6.74
N THR A 134 -0.66 4.23 5.74
CA THR A 134 -1.07 5.60 5.36
C THR A 134 -2.25 5.62 4.40
N ALA A 135 -2.92 4.49 4.24
CA ALA A 135 -4.08 4.25 3.40
C ALA A 135 -5.13 3.42 4.17
N ASP A 136 -6.39 3.52 3.76
CA ASP A 136 -7.40 2.50 4.09
C ASP A 136 -7.16 1.27 3.22
N ASP A 137 -7.38 0.09 3.78
CA ASP A 137 -7.17 -1.19 3.11
C ASP A 137 -8.40 -2.09 3.26
N TYR A 138 -8.86 -2.65 2.14
CA TYR A 138 -10.08 -3.43 2.03
C TYR A 138 -9.75 -4.80 1.49
N PHE A 139 -9.95 -5.84 2.30
CA PHE A 139 -9.75 -7.22 1.93
C PHE A 139 -11.12 -7.83 1.60
N HIS A 140 -11.46 -7.90 0.32
CA HIS A 140 -12.63 -8.63 -0.15
C HIS A 140 -12.28 -10.12 -0.21
N ILE A 141 -12.81 -10.93 0.71
CA ILE A 141 -12.42 -12.34 0.83
C ILE A 141 -13.02 -13.13 -0.33
N ILE A 142 -12.18 -13.52 -1.29
CA ILE A 142 -12.61 -14.26 -2.48
C ILE A 142 -12.51 -15.77 -2.31
N ARG A 143 -11.76 -16.25 -1.30
CA ARG A 143 -11.71 -17.66 -0.89
C ARG A 143 -11.26 -17.78 0.54
N GLY A 144 -11.79 -18.77 1.26
CA GLY A 144 -11.35 -19.12 2.61
C GLY A 144 -11.95 -18.22 3.67
N THR A 145 -11.24 -18.07 4.79
CA THR A 145 -11.63 -17.21 5.91
C THR A 145 -10.41 -16.49 6.45
N GLN A 146 -10.53 -15.17 6.63
CA GLN A 146 -9.57 -14.36 7.36
C GLN A 146 -10.08 -14.12 8.78
N LEU A 147 -9.18 -14.19 9.75
CA LEU A 147 -9.42 -13.76 11.12
C LEU A 147 -8.65 -12.46 11.37
N ALA A 148 -9.22 -11.59 12.19
CA ALA A 148 -8.52 -10.42 12.70
C ALA A 148 -8.72 -10.29 14.21
N TYR A 149 -7.74 -9.70 14.87
CA TYR A 149 -7.77 -9.47 16.30
C TYR A 149 -7.24 -8.08 16.64
N THR A 150 -8.01 -7.38 17.47
CA THR A 150 -7.64 -6.08 18.04
C THR A 150 -7.32 -6.26 19.53
N PRO A 151 -6.15 -5.82 20.01
CA PRO A 151 -5.78 -5.97 21.42
C PRO A 151 -6.83 -5.42 22.39
N GLY A 152 -7.26 -6.25 23.33
CA GLY A 152 -8.29 -5.90 24.33
C GLY A 152 -9.66 -6.53 24.04
N ASP A 153 -9.89 -7.00 22.82
CA ASP A 153 -11.02 -7.88 22.54
C ASP A 153 -10.70 -9.31 23.03
N PHE A 154 -11.74 -10.12 23.25
CA PHE A 154 -11.58 -11.50 23.72
C PHE A 154 -12.08 -12.54 22.70
N GLU A 155 -12.60 -12.09 21.57
CA GLU A 155 -13.09 -12.93 20.47
C GLU A 155 -12.52 -12.39 19.15
N PRO A 156 -12.20 -13.26 18.18
CA PRO A 156 -11.70 -12.83 16.89
C PRO A 156 -12.83 -12.25 16.02
N GLU A 157 -12.49 -11.27 15.20
CA GLU A 157 -13.30 -10.90 14.05
C GLU A 157 -13.14 -11.96 12.96
N ILE A 158 -14.25 -12.45 12.41
CA ILE A 158 -14.27 -13.54 11.43
C ILE A 158 -14.80 -13.01 10.10
N TYR A 159 -13.99 -13.15 9.06
CA TYR A 159 -14.27 -12.69 7.69
C TYR A 159 -14.29 -13.88 6.73
N PRO A 160 -15.45 -14.53 6.52
CA PRO A 160 -15.58 -15.65 5.58
C PRO A 160 -15.58 -15.18 4.12
N GLN A 161 -15.53 -16.12 3.16
CA GLN A 161 -15.68 -15.85 1.73
C GLN A 161 -16.93 -15.00 1.45
N GLY A 162 -16.77 -13.97 0.62
CA GLY A 162 -17.79 -13.00 0.29
C GLY A 162 -17.92 -11.85 1.30
N SER A 163 -17.15 -11.83 2.39
CA SER A 163 -17.11 -10.69 3.31
C SER A 163 -16.01 -9.69 2.97
N VAL A 164 -15.97 -8.56 3.70
CA VAL A 164 -14.94 -7.53 3.56
C VAL A 164 -14.35 -7.20 4.92
N HIS A 165 -13.03 -7.35 5.07
CA HIS A 165 -12.31 -6.80 6.20
C HIS A 165 -11.78 -5.41 5.83
N HIS A 166 -12.25 -4.37 6.52
CA HIS A 166 -11.77 -2.99 6.34
C HIS A 166 -10.78 -2.63 7.45
N LEU A 167 -9.51 -2.49 7.08
CA LEU A 167 -8.46 -1.97 7.95
C LEU A 167 -8.34 -0.46 7.71
N ARG A 168 -8.71 0.33 8.73
CA ARG A 168 -8.71 1.79 8.62
C ARG A 168 -7.30 2.35 8.63
N ARG A 169 -7.07 3.44 7.89
CA ARG A 169 -5.80 4.19 7.90
C ARG A 169 -5.32 4.44 9.33
N GLY A 170 -4.04 4.13 9.59
CA GLY A 170 -3.38 4.34 10.89
C GLY A 170 -3.71 3.31 11.98
N THR A 171 -4.65 2.39 11.74
CA THR A 171 -4.97 1.29 12.67
C THR A 171 -4.04 0.09 12.45
N VAL A 172 -4.02 -0.82 13.43
CA VAL A 172 -3.27 -2.08 13.36
C VAL A 172 -4.12 -3.19 13.94
N LYS A 173 -3.97 -4.40 13.41
CA LYS A 173 -4.53 -5.63 13.93
C LYS A 173 -3.51 -6.76 13.78
N GLN A 174 -3.70 -7.83 14.55
CA GLN A 174 -3.20 -9.13 14.12
C GLN A 174 -4.18 -9.68 13.10
N TYR A 175 -3.68 -10.36 12.08
CA TYR A 175 -4.52 -11.10 11.16
C TYR A 175 -3.99 -12.51 10.96
N LYS A 176 -4.89 -13.42 10.60
CA LYS A 176 -4.57 -14.80 10.33
C LYS A 176 -5.43 -15.33 9.20
N MET A 177 -4.82 -16.14 8.34
CA MET A 177 -5.50 -17.04 7.41
C MET A 177 -5.08 -18.45 7.83
N ASP A 178 -5.97 -19.21 8.44
CA ASP A 178 -5.59 -20.51 9.03
C ASP A 178 -5.20 -21.54 7.97
N GLU A 179 -5.90 -21.51 6.84
CA GLU A 179 -5.69 -22.39 5.69
C GLU A 179 -5.61 -21.57 4.38
N ALA A 180 -5.91 -22.19 3.24
CA ALA A 180 -5.97 -21.53 1.94
C ALA A 180 -7.00 -20.39 1.93
N CYS A 181 -6.51 -19.16 1.81
CA CYS A 181 -7.33 -17.94 1.82
C CYS A 181 -6.75 -16.93 0.83
N PHE A 182 -7.64 -16.27 0.08
CA PHE A 182 -7.29 -15.24 -0.88
C PHE A 182 -8.27 -14.08 -0.79
N ALA A 183 -7.76 -12.86 -0.93
CA ALA A 183 -8.53 -11.64 -0.97
C ALA A 183 -8.18 -10.82 -2.23
N LEU A 184 -9.19 -10.16 -2.77
CA LEU A 184 -8.98 -8.96 -3.59
C LEU A 184 -8.73 -7.81 -2.60
N GLU A 185 -7.49 -7.36 -2.55
CA GLU A 185 -7.02 -6.36 -1.61
C GLU A 185 -6.91 -5.01 -2.32
N TYR A 186 -7.63 -4.03 -1.79
CA TYR A 186 -7.70 -2.68 -2.32
C TYR A 186 -7.26 -1.69 -1.26
N ALA A 187 -6.16 -0.99 -1.52
CA ALA A 187 -5.73 0.13 -0.70
C ALA A 187 -5.95 1.47 -1.39
N ARG A 188 -6.41 2.46 -0.62
CA ARG A 188 -6.63 3.84 -1.06
C ARG A 188 -6.11 4.85 -0.05
N GLY A 189 -5.19 5.70 -0.51
CA GLY A 189 -4.40 6.62 0.31
C GLY A 189 -2.96 6.64 -0.16
N TRP A 190 -2.02 7.18 0.62
CA TRP A 190 -0.63 7.25 0.18
C TRP A 190 0.01 5.86 0.19
N ILE A 191 0.27 5.29 -1.00
CA ILE A 191 0.81 3.94 -1.15
C ILE A 191 2.33 3.84 -0.92
N PRO A 192 3.19 4.76 -1.42
CA PRO A 192 4.64 4.59 -1.29
C PRO A 192 5.14 4.39 0.15
N PRO A 193 4.60 5.08 1.19
CA PRO A 193 5.00 4.81 2.57
C PRO A 193 4.65 3.39 3.06
N MET A 194 3.66 2.72 2.49
CA MET A 194 3.32 1.33 2.83
C MET A 194 4.41 0.35 2.39
N LEU A 195 5.17 0.67 1.33
CA LEU A 195 6.22 -0.19 0.80
C LEU A 195 7.34 -0.45 1.82
N PHE A 196 7.61 0.48 2.74
CA PHE A 196 8.59 0.24 3.82
C PHE A 196 8.22 -0.96 4.68
N PHE A 197 6.93 -1.11 5.00
CA PHE A 197 6.43 -2.28 5.70
C PHE A 197 6.47 -3.52 4.80
N GLY A 198 6.00 -3.38 3.55
CA GLY A 198 5.98 -4.49 2.58
C GLY A 198 7.36 -5.05 2.21
N PHE A 199 8.44 -4.28 2.41
CA PHE A 199 9.82 -4.72 2.17
C PHE A 199 10.59 -5.10 3.44
N ALA A 200 10.05 -4.81 4.64
CA ALA A 200 10.79 -4.96 5.88
C ALA A 200 11.32 -6.39 6.07
N ASP A 201 10.44 -7.39 6.06
CA ASP A 201 10.86 -8.78 6.26
C ASP A 201 11.68 -9.32 5.09
N GLY A 202 11.46 -8.84 3.87
CA GLY A 202 12.33 -9.16 2.75
C GLY A 202 13.77 -8.68 2.97
N LEU A 203 13.96 -7.50 3.56
CA LEU A 203 15.26 -6.88 3.82
C LEU A 203 15.92 -7.33 5.12
N THR A 204 15.14 -7.78 6.11
CA THR A 204 15.66 -8.07 7.46
C THR A 204 15.43 -9.51 7.92
N SER A 205 14.63 -10.31 7.22
CA SER A 205 14.32 -11.69 7.59
C SER A 205 14.69 -12.68 6.47
N THR A 206 13.97 -12.67 5.35
CA THR A 206 14.14 -13.69 4.31
C THR A 206 15.39 -13.45 3.45
N LEU A 207 15.77 -12.19 3.26
CA LEU A 207 16.89 -11.77 2.41
C LEU A 207 16.77 -12.29 0.97
N ASP A 208 15.53 -12.52 0.50
CA ASP A 208 15.24 -12.95 -0.87
C ASP A 208 15.34 -11.76 -1.84
N ILE A 209 16.58 -11.40 -2.17
CA ILE A 209 16.90 -10.30 -3.07
C ILE A 209 16.24 -10.47 -4.46
N PRO A 210 16.19 -11.67 -5.09
CA PRO A 210 15.42 -11.87 -6.31
C PRO A 210 13.96 -11.46 -6.20
N THR A 211 13.27 -11.87 -5.13
CA THR A 211 11.86 -11.49 -4.89
C THR A 211 11.73 -9.99 -4.65
N LEU A 212 12.61 -9.37 -3.85
CA LEU A 212 12.62 -7.92 -3.62
C LEU A 212 12.79 -7.13 -4.92
N TRP A 213 13.71 -7.57 -5.79
CA TRP A 213 13.93 -6.95 -7.10
C TRP A 213 12.68 -7.08 -7.97
N ARG A 214 12.09 -8.27 -8.03
CA ARG A 214 10.88 -8.52 -8.82
C ARG A 214 9.71 -7.65 -8.36
N THR A 215 9.48 -7.57 -7.05
CA THR A 215 8.46 -6.70 -6.44
C THR A 215 8.71 -5.23 -6.78
N THR A 216 9.94 -4.76 -6.63
CA THR A 216 10.33 -3.37 -6.94
C THR A 216 10.10 -3.05 -8.41
N TRP A 217 10.52 -3.95 -9.31
CA TRP A 217 10.38 -3.77 -10.75
C TRP A 217 8.91 -3.71 -11.18
N VAL A 218 8.09 -4.67 -10.77
CA VAL A 218 6.68 -4.73 -11.17
C VAL A 218 5.91 -3.56 -10.56
N THR A 219 6.07 -3.29 -9.26
CA THR A 219 5.41 -2.16 -8.59
C THR A 219 5.81 -0.83 -9.23
N GLY A 220 7.11 -0.62 -9.48
CA GLY A 220 7.62 0.58 -10.13
C GLY A 220 7.10 0.74 -11.56
N ARG A 221 7.09 -0.33 -12.35
CA ARG A 221 6.54 -0.33 -13.71
C ARG A 221 5.07 0.10 -13.71
N GLU A 222 4.24 -0.49 -12.85
CA GLU A 222 2.81 -0.17 -12.78
C GLU A 222 2.59 1.26 -12.27
N MET A 223 3.23 1.66 -11.16
CA MET A 223 3.09 3.01 -10.60
C MET A 223 3.53 4.10 -11.59
N ILE A 224 4.69 3.93 -12.24
CA ILE A 224 5.21 4.91 -13.21
C ILE A 224 4.31 4.96 -14.44
N SER A 225 3.87 3.81 -14.95
CA SER A 225 2.99 3.76 -16.13
C SER A 225 1.65 4.45 -15.87
N ASN A 226 1.08 4.27 -14.66
CA ASN A 226 -0.14 4.96 -14.26
C ASN A 226 0.10 6.47 -14.07
N LEU A 227 1.22 6.86 -13.47
CA LEU A 227 1.59 8.28 -13.35
C LEU A 227 1.74 8.98 -14.71
N LEU A 228 2.36 8.32 -15.69
CA LEU A 228 2.49 8.83 -17.07
C LEU A 228 1.14 8.97 -17.79
N ARG A 229 0.11 8.24 -17.33
CA ARG A 229 -1.27 8.37 -17.83
C ARG A 229 -2.08 9.43 -17.08
N GLY A 230 -1.45 10.19 -16.18
CA GLY A 230 -2.08 11.23 -15.37
C GLY A 230 -2.77 10.70 -14.12
N LYS A 231 -2.55 9.43 -13.76
CA LYS A 231 -3.09 8.82 -12.55
C LYS A 231 -2.09 9.00 -11.41
N LEU A 232 -2.43 9.88 -10.47
CA LEU A 232 -1.68 10.02 -9.22
C LEU A 232 -1.91 8.79 -8.36
#